data_AF-A0AAX3G0H6-F1
#
_entry.id   AF-A0AAX3G0H6-F1
#
_cell.length_a   1.000
_cell.length_b   1.000
_cell.length_c   1.000
_cell.angle_alpha   90.00
_cell.angle_beta   90.00
_cell.angle_gamma   90.00
#
_symmetry.space_group_name_H-M   'P 1'
#
loop_
_entity.id
_entity.type
_entity.pdbx_description
1 polymer ?
#
loop_
_entity_poly.entity_id
_entity_poly.type
_entity_poly.pdbx_seq_one_letter_code
_entity_poly.pdbx_strand_id
1 'polypeptide(L)'
;MTGYINKLVTVSGETLINVPADRPTLVALGFSDLRADEICLEVERATILENVLAARRTLYITEADPLFLEWQYDETPEKEKAWRDKVAQIKALYPLPDRT
;
A
#
# COMPACT_ATOMS: atom_id res chain seq x y z
N MET A 1 -4.64 14.16 -4.88
CA MET A 1 -3.20 13.84 -4.94
C MET A 1 -2.98 13.06 -6.22
N THR A 2 -2.16 13.57 -7.13
CA THR A 2 -1.84 12.86 -8.37
C THR A 2 -0.87 11.73 -8.04
N GLY A 3 -1.28 10.48 -8.24
CA GLY A 3 -0.38 9.34 -8.10
C GLY A 3 0.68 9.32 -9.21
N TYR A 4 1.68 8.44 -9.09
CA TYR A 4 2.68 8.23 -10.13
C TYR A 4 2.67 6.78 -10.60
N ILE A 5 2.79 6.59 -11.90
CA ILE A 5 2.96 5.29 -12.54
C ILE A 5 4.45 5.02 -12.63
N ASN A 6 4.93 4.07 -11.82
CA ASN A 6 6.36 3.68 -11.80
C ASN A 6 6.84 3.20 -13.18
N LYS A 7 5.99 2.48 -13.92
CA LYS A 7 6.30 1.98 -15.26
C LYS A 7 5.03 1.95 -16.11
N LEU A 8 5.01 2.70 -17.19
CA LEU A 8 3.93 2.77 -18.17
C LEU A 8 4.46 2.34 -19.54
N VAL A 9 3.73 1.47 -20.23
CA VAL A 9 4.03 1.10 -21.62
C VAL A 9 3.02 1.80 -22.52
N THR A 10 3.49 2.64 -23.44
CA THR A 10 2.65 3.39 -24.37
C THR A 10 2.14 2.50 -25.51
N VAL A 11 1.14 2.99 -26.26
CA VAL A 11 0.65 2.33 -27.48
C VAL A 11 1.72 2.22 -28.57
N SER A 12 2.73 3.11 -28.55
CA SER A 12 3.92 3.07 -29.42
C SER A 12 4.97 2.03 -28.99
N GLY A 13 4.77 1.35 -27.84
CA GLY A 13 5.70 0.36 -27.30
C GLY A 13 6.84 0.94 -26.47
N GLU A 14 6.83 2.25 -26.21
CA GLU A 14 7.83 2.92 -25.39
C GLU A 14 7.52 2.69 -23.91
N THR A 15 8.57 2.49 -23.12
CA THR A 15 8.44 2.36 -21.65
C THR A 15 8.81 3.69 -21.01
N LEU A 16 7.85 4.28 -20.32
CA LEU A 16 8.02 5.49 -19.53
C LEU A 16 8.07 5.15 -18.04
N ILE A 17 8.89 5.88 -17.30
CA ILE A 17 9.11 5.69 -15.87
C ILE A 17 8.68 6.97 -15.15
N ASN A 18 8.07 6.83 -13.96
CA ASN A 18 7.59 7.94 -13.13
C ASN A 18 6.63 8.90 -13.84
N VAL A 19 5.65 8.34 -14.56
CA VAL A 19 4.65 9.14 -15.27
C VAL A 19 3.56 9.61 -14.31
N PRO A 20 3.17 10.89 -14.30
CA PRO A 20 2.00 11.35 -13.56
C PRO A 20 0.73 10.57 -13.94
N ALA A 21 0.02 10.06 -12.94
CA ALA A 21 -1.27 9.39 -13.12
C ALA A 21 -2.40 10.43 -13.20
N ASP A 22 -2.39 11.23 -14.27
CA ASP A 22 -3.47 12.17 -14.59
C ASP A 22 -3.98 11.99 -16.01
N ARG A 23 -5.28 12.21 -16.18
CA ARG A 23 -5.96 12.05 -17.46
C ARG A 23 -5.35 12.91 -18.57
N PRO A 24 -5.08 14.22 -18.40
CA PRO A 24 -4.43 15.03 -19.43
C PRO A 24 -3.11 14.44 -19.93
N THR A 25 -2.23 14.01 -19.03
CA THR A 25 -0.94 13.39 -19.38
C THR A 25 -1.14 12.10 -20.15
N LEU A 26 -2.02 11.21 -19.70
CA LEU A 26 -2.28 9.93 -20.36
C LEU A 26 -2.92 10.10 -21.75
N VAL A 27 -3.86 11.03 -21.89
CA VAL A 27 -4.46 11.35 -23.20
C VAL A 27 -3.41 11.94 -24.15
N ALA A 28 -2.51 12.81 -23.66
CA ALA A 28 -1.40 13.33 -24.45
C ALA A 28 -0.41 12.24 -24.90
N LEU A 29 -0.26 11.17 -24.11
CA LEU A 29 0.54 9.98 -24.45
C LEU A 29 -0.17 9.02 -25.42
N GLY A 30 -1.39 9.35 -25.86
CA GLY A 30 -2.14 8.58 -26.86
C GLY A 30 -3.09 7.52 -26.28
N PHE A 31 -3.36 7.54 -24.97
CA PHE A 31 -4.41 6.71 -24.39
C PHE A 31 -5.79 7.31 -24.62
N SER A 32 -6.82 6.46 -24.75
CA SER A 32 -8.21 6.92 -24.78
C SER A 32 -8.63 7.45 -23.41
N ASP A 33 -9.63 8.34 -23.38
CA ASP A 33 -10.20 8.85 -22.14
C ASP A 33 -10.60 7.75 -21.15
N LEU A 34 -11.26 6.69 -21.64
CA LEU A 34 -11.66 5.55 -20.81
C LEU A 34 -10.45 4.84 -20.21
N ARG A 35 -9.40 4.60 -21.01
CA ARG A 35 -8.21 3.90 -20.53
C ARG A 35 -7.40 4.77 -19.57
N ALA A 36 -7.36 6.07 -19.80
CA ALA A 36 -6.72 7.02 -18.90
C ALA A 36 -7.41 7.04 -17.52
N ASP A 37 -8.74 7.06 -17.50
CA ASP A 37 -9.51 7.02 -16.24
C ASP A 37 -9.29 5.68 -15.50
N GLU A 38 -9.28 4.54 -16.22
CA GLU A 38 -8.96 3.22 -15.64
C GLU A 38 -7.58 3.18 -14.98
N ILE A 39 -6.54 3.65 -15.69
CA ILE A 39 -5.17 3.68 -15.17
C ILE A 39 -5.09 4.57 -13.91
N CYS A 40 -5.76 5.72 -13.91
CA CYS A 40 -5.79 6.60 -12.73
C CYS A 40 -6.42 5.88 -11.52
N LEU A 41 -7.53 5.17 -11.72
CA LEU A 41 -8.20 4.39 -10.66
C LEU A 41 -7.33 3.24 -10.15
N GLU A 42 -6.62 2.54 -11.04
CA GLU A 42 -5.67 1.48 -10.67
C GLU A 42 -4.54 2.03 -9.78
N VAL A 43 -3.96 3.18 -10.18
CA VAL A 43 -2.88 3.84 -9.42
C VAL A 43 -3.38 4.33 -8.06
N GLU A 44 -4.59 4.90 -8.01
CA GLU A 44 -5.18 5.37 -6.75
C GLU A 44 -5.37 4.20 -5.78
N ARG A 45 -5.94 3.08 -6.25
CA ARG A 45 -6.11 1.86 -5.44
C ARG A 45 -4.78 1.31 -4.96
N ALA A 46 -3.77 1.24 -5.84
CA ALA A 46 -2.43 0.80 -5.48
C ALA A 46 -1.80 1.72 -4.42
N THR A 47 -1.92 3.03 -4.59
CA THR A 47 -1.40 4.03 -3.65
C THR A 47 -2.06 3.91 -2.27
N ILE A 48 -3.38 3.73 -2.23
CA ILE A 48 -4.11 3.50 -0.97
C ILE A 48 -3.60 2.23 -0.30
N LEU A 49 -3.46 1.13 -1.06
CA LEU A 49 -2.97 -0.14 -0.53
C LEU A 49 -1.54 -0.01 0.04
N GLU A 50 -0.64 0.65 -0.70
CA GLU A 50 0.74 0.90 -0.25
C GLU A 50 0.77 1.72 1.03
N ASN A 51 -0.05 2.77 1.13
CA ASN A 51 -0.15 3.59 2.33
C ASN A 51 -0.65 2.79 3.53
N VAL A 52 -1.68 1.96 3.35
CA VAL A 52 -2.20 1.06 4.40
C VAL A 52 -1.11 0.08 4.85
N LEU A 53 -0.38 -0.52 3.91
CA LEU A 53 0.74 -1.43 4.21
C LEU A 53 1.88 -0.72 4.93
N ALA A 54 2.26 0.48 4.50
CA ALA A 54 3.33 1.27 5.10
C ALA A 54 2.98 1.68 6.54
N ALA A 55 1.75 2.14 6.76
CA ALA A 55 1.27 2.49 8.10
C ALA A 55 1.22 1.26 9.02
N ARG A 56 0.73 0.13 8.50
CA ARG A 56 0.71 -1.15 9.22
C ARG A 56 2.12 -1.64 9.58
N ARG A 57 3.06 -1.57 8.65
CA ARG A 57 4.47 -1.93 8.88
C ARG A 57 5.12 -1.04 9.93
N THR A 58 4.83 0.26 9.89
CA THR A 58 5.33 1.22 10.88
C THR A 58 4.87 0.84 12.28
N LEU A 59 3.57 0.57 12.46
CA LEU A 59 3.05 0.14 13.77
C LEU A 59 3.58 -1.21 14.23
N TYR A 60 3.86 -2.14 13.31
CA TYR A 60 4.54 -3.38 13.70
C TYR A 60 5.92 -3.08 14.26
N ILE A 61 6.73 -2.29 13.57
CA ILE A 61 8.10 -1.95 14.01
C ILE A 61 8.09 -1.17 15.33
N THR A 62 7.17 -0.22 15.51
CA THR A 62 7.19 0.68 16.67
C THR A 62 6.45 0.12 17.88
N GLU A 63 5.40 -0.67 17.69
CA GLU A 63 4.54 -1.13 18.79
C GLU A 63 4.54 -2.65 18.99
N ALA A 64 4.47 -3.45 17.91
CA ALA A 64 4.33 -4.90 18.06
C ALA A 64 5.68 -5.61 18.24
N ASP A 65 6.72 -5.20 17.52
CA ASP A 65 8.04 -5.82 17.54
C ASP A 65 8.71 -5.72 18.93
N PRO A 66 8.65 -4.59 19.66
CA PRO A 66 9.15 -4.53 21.04
C PRO A 66 8.44 -5.54 21.97
N LEU A 67 7.12 -5.67 21.86
CA LEU A 67 6.35 -6.63 22.66
C LEU A 67 6.71 -8.08 22.33
N PHE A 68 6.99 -8.37 21.05
CA PHE A 68 7.47 -9.68 20.63
C PHE A 68 8.85 -9.98 21.23
N LEU A 69 9.77 -9.01 21.22
CA LEU A 69 11.10 -9.17 21.81
C LEU A 69 11.02 -9.37 23.34
N GLU A 70 10.15 -8.64 24.04
CA GLU A 70 9.88 -8.87 25.46
C GLU A 70 9.35 -10.29 25.71
N TRP A 71 8.39 -10.75 24.90
CA TRP A 71 7.88 -12.12 25.00
C TRP A 71 8.96 -13.17 24.70
N GLN A 72 9.85 -12.95 23.74
CA GLN A 72 10.96 -13.87 23.45
C GLN A 72 11.95 -14.02 24.62
N TYR A 73 12.01 -13.03 25.52
CA TYR A 73 12.88 -13.09 26.70
C TYR A 73 12.14 -13.63 27.93
N ASP A 74 10.94 -13.14 28.20
CA ASP A 74 10.15 -13.52 29.38
C ASP A 74 9.43 -14.88 29.21
N GLU A 75 9.10 -15.25 27.96
CA GLU A 75 8.32 -16.45 27.57
C GLU A 75 6.99 -16.63 28.32
N THR A 76 6.40 -15.53 28.80
CA THR A 76 5.15 -15.57 29.58
C THR A 76 3.90 -15.50 28.69
N PRO A 77 2.82 -16.22 29.04
CA PRO A 77 1.54 -16.16 28.33
C PRO A 77 0.91 -14.76 28.30
N GLU A 78 1.14 -13.95 29.34
CA GLU A 78 0.61 -12.59 29.44
C GLU A 78 1.24 -11.67 28.38
N LYS A 79 2.55 -11.81 28.13
CA LYS A 79 3.29 -11.05 27.12
C LYS A 79 2.93 -11.51 25.71
N GLU A 80 2.75 -12.81 25.49
CA GLU A 80 2.25 -13.33 24.22
C GLU A 80 0.89 -12.73 23.87
N LYS A 81 -0.02 -12.71 24.85
CA LYS A 81 -1.36 -12.14 24.68
C LYS A 81 -1.28 -10.65 24.37
N ALA A 82 -0.47 -9.88 25.10
CA ALA A 82 -0.29 -8.46 24.85
C ALA A 82 0.21 -8.18 23.42
N TRP A 83 1.18 -8.96 22.93
CA TRP A 83 1.65 -8.88 21.55
C TRP A 83 0.55 -9.22 20.54
N ARG A 84 -0.15 -10.35 20.71
CA ARG A 84 -1.22 -10.77 19.80
C ARG A 84 -2.38 -9.77 19.76
N ASP A 85 -2.77 -9.22 20.91
CA ASP A 85 -3.80 -8.20 21.04
C ASP A 85 -3.39 -6.92 20.31
N LYS A 86 -2.13 -6.50 20.45
CA LYS A 86 -1.58 -5.34 19.70
C LYS A 86 -1.56 -5.60 18.20
N VAL A 87 -1.16 -6.79 17.75
CA VAL A 87 -1.18 -7.17 16.34
C VAL A 87 -2.61 -7.17 15.79
N ALA A 88 -3.60 -7.63 16.56
CA ALA A 88 -5.01 -7.61 16.18
C ALA A 88 -5.52 -6.16 16.07
N GLN A 89 -5.16 -5.29 17.02
CA GLN A 89 -5.49 -3.86 16.97
C GLN A 89 -4.92 -3.18 15.71
N ILE A 90 -3.66 -3.43 15.38
CA ILE A 90 -3.01 -2.89 14.17
C ILE A 90 -3.72 -3.36 12.89
N LYS A 91 -4.11 -4.64 12.84
CA LYS A 91 -4.87 -5.21 11.71
C LYS A 91 -6.26 -4.59 11.56
N ALA A 92 -6.93 -4.31 12.69
CA ALA A 92 -8.25 -3.67 12.68
C ALA A 92 -8.17 -2.20 12.25
N LEU A 93 -7.08 -1.50 12.60
CA LEU A 93 -6.86 -0.09 12.22
C LEU A 93 -6.52 0.07 10.74
N TYR A 94 -5.79 -0.90 10.16
CA TYR A 94 -5.37 -0.91 8.77
C TYR A 94 -5.86 -2.18 8.06
N PRO A 95 -7.17 -2.28 7.75
CA PRO A 95 -7.72 -3.43 7.04
C PRO A 95 -7.14 -3.48 5.63
N LEU A 96 -6.66 -4.66 5.23
CA LEU A 96 -6.27 -4.87 3.84
C LEU A 96 -7.54 -5.01 3.00
N PRO A 97 -7.62 -4.37 1.82
CA PRO A 97 -8.72 -4.60 0.90
C PRO A 97 -8.75 -6.09 0.51
N ASP A 98 -9.96 -6.63 0.36
CA ASP A 98 -10.14 -8.02 -0.08
C ASP A 98 -9.43 -8.24 -1.42
N ARG A 99 -8.71 -9.36 -1.52
CA ARG A 99 -8.19 -9.85 -2.81
C ARG A 99 -9.36 -10.45 -3.60
N THR A 100 -10.19 -9.60 -4.20
CA THR A 100 -11.17 -10.03 -5.22
C THR A 100 -10.56 -10.06 -6.61
#